data_AF-A0A972ILC8-F1
#
_entry.id   AF-A0A972ILC8-F1
#
_cell.length_a   1.000
_cell.length_b   1.000
_cell.length_c   1.000
_cell.angle_alpha   90.00
_cell.angle_beta   90.00
_cell.angle_gamma   90.00
#
_symmetry.space_group_name_H-M   'P 1'
#
loop_
_entity.id
_entity.type
_entity.pdbx_description
1 polymer ?
#
loop_
_entity_poly.entity_id
_entity_poly.type
_entity_poly.pdbx_seq_one_letter_code
_entity_poly.pdbx_strand_id
1 'polypeptide(L)'
;MANEMHVDYASGHTVYAVIRNRAGQVWCPATQAFEEWGAGGHDVDDYDVALTDKGGSRYQGDFDANIPAGRYGIQCFVQAGASPAPSDVLIDSRVILWTGAGELTAMTILGNKTVYDKNTGSVNYYDDDRETVILTHRIAETASTCTRTVN
;
A
#
# COMPACT_ATOMS: atom_id res chain seq x y z
N MET A 1 9.84 -3.64 -9.17
CA MET A 1 9.23 -3.36 -7.86
C MET A 1 10.17 -2.41 -7.12
N ALA A 2 9.62 -1.51 -6.30
CA ALA A 2 10.27 -0.30 -5.82
C ALA A 2 10.54 -0.29 -4.30
N ASN A 3 10.61 -1.47 -3.66
CA ASN A 3 10.79 -1.65 -2.22
C ASN A 3 9.65 -1.10 -1.38
N GLU A 4 8.39 -1.31 -1.73
CA GLU A 4 7.25 -0.63 -1.08
C GLU A 4 7.06 -1.05 0.40
N MET A 5 7.69 -2.15 0.81
CA MET A 5 7.79 -2.58 2.19
C MET A 5 9.10 -2.12 2.84
N HIS A 6 9.00 -1.35 3.91
CA HIS A 6 10.16 -0.96 4.69
C HIS A 6 9.84 -0.91 6.19
N VAL A 7 10.85 -1.23 6.99
CA VAL A 7 10.81 -1.09 8.45
C VAL A 7 12.20 -0.78 8.98
N ASP A 8 12.26 0.00 10.05
CA ASP A 8 13.51 0.31 10.73
C ASP A 8 13.68 -0.60 11.95
N TYR A 9 14.77 -1.36 11.97
CA TYR A 9 15.13 -2.26 13.07
C TYR A 9 16.63 -2.50 13.07
N ALA A 10 17.23 -2.85 14.22
CA ALA A 10 18.67 -3.10 14.31
C ALA A 10 19.11 -4.13 13.25
N SER A 11 20.16 -3.79 12.49
CA SER A 11 20.72 -4.66 11.44
C SER A 11 21.26 -5.98 12.01
N GLY A 12 21.32 -7.01 11.16
CA GLY A 12 21.80 -8.35 11.51
C GLY A 12 20.74 -9.31 12.05
N HIS A 13 19.48 -8.87 12.11
CA HIS A 13 18.32 -9.73 12.41
C HIS A 13 17.64 -10.23 11.13
N THR A 14 16.90 -11.33 11.24
CA THR A 14 15.96 -11.76 10.19
C THR A 14 14.60 -11.11 10.43
N VAL A 15 14.10 -10.40 9.41
CA VAL A 15 12.84 -9.66 9.47
C VAL A 15 11.99 -10.07 8.28
N TYR A 16 10.70 -10.27 8.53
CA TYR A 16 9.71 -10.58 7.49
C TYR A 16 8.46 -9.74 7.68
N ALA A 17 7.66 -9.67 6.62
CA ALA A 17 6.35 -9.06 6.63
C ALA A 17 5.25 -10.09 6.41
N VAL A 18 4.05 -9.80 6.92
CA VAL A 18 2.80 -10.49 6.60
C VAL A 18 1.83 -9.46 6.07
N ILE A 19 1.15 -9.77 4.97
CA ILE A 19 0.22 -8.86 4.28
C ILE A 19 -1.21 -9.35 4.51
N ARG A 20 -2.10 -8.46 4.95
CA ARG A 20 -3.53 -8.76 5.16
C ARG A 20 -4.43 -7.88 4.33
N ASN A 21 -5.47 -8.47 3.77
CA ASN A 21 -6.54 -7.71 3.10
C ASN A 21 -7.60 -7.24 4.11
N ARG A 22 -8.59 -6.47 3.62
CA ARG A 22 -9.68 -5.94 4.47
C ARG A 22 -10.57 -7.00 5.12
N ALA A 23 -10.58 -8.22 4.58
CA ALA A 23 -11.35 -9.35 5.13
C ALA A 23 -10.60 -10.08 6.25
N GLY A 24 -9.35 -9.70 6.53
CA GLY A 24 -8.50 -10.35 7.53
C GLY A 24 -7.67 -11.52 6.99
N GLN A 25 -7.88 -11.89 5.73
CA GLN A 25 -7.14 -12.92 5.02
C GLN A 25 -5.68 -12.51 4.83
N VAL A 26 -4.80 -13.50 4.78
CA VAL A 26 -3.36 -13.35 4.66
C VAL A 26 -2.91 -13.72 3.25
N TRP A 27 -1.95 -12.97 2.71
CA TRP A 27 -1.32 -13.29 1.44
C TRP A 27 -0.39 -14.50 1.61
N CYS A 28 -0.57 -15.53 0.78
CA CYS A 28 0.35 -16.65 0.66
C CYS A 28 1.19 -16.48 -0.63
N PRO A 29 2.51 -16.22 -0.53
CA PRO A 29 3.36 -16.06 -1.71
C PRO A 29 3.41 -17.31 -2.59
N ALA A 30 3.35 -18.50 -2.00
CA ALA A 30 3.44 -19.77 -2.74
C ALA A 30 2.22 -20.01 -3.64
N THR A 31 1.02 -19.67 -3.17
CA THR A 31 -0.23 -19.84 -3.93
C THR A 31 -0.63 -18.58 -4.70
N GLN A 32 0.02 -17.44 -4.42
CA GLN A 32 -0.30 -16.12 -4.95
C GLN A 32 -1.78 -15.76 -4.75
N ALA A 33 -2.28 -16.04 -3.56
CA ALA A 33 -3.67 -15.79 -3.20
C ALA A 33 -3.81 -15.30 -1.75
N PHE A 34 -4.90 -14.58 -1.50
CA PHE A 34 -5.36 -14.33 -0.13
C PHE A 34 -6.19 -15.50 0.35
N GLU A 35 -5.89 -15.95 1.57
CA GLU A 35 -6.58 -17.07 2.20
C GLU A 35 -6.76 -16.83 3.71
N GLU A 36 -7.61 -17.65 4.33
CA GLU A 36 -7.74 -17.64 5.79
C GLU A 36 -6.43 -18.11 6.43
N TRP A 37 -6.10 -17.54 7.59
CA TRP A 37 -4.91 -17.97 8.34
C TRP A 37 -5.00 -19.46 8.70
N GLY A 38 -3.99 -20.24 8.30
CA GLY A 38 -3.95 -21.68 8.54
C GLY A 38 -4.62 -22.52 7.45
N ALA A 39 -5.06 -21.91 6.35
CA ALA A 39 -5.64 -22.66 5.24
C ALA A 39 -4.63 -23.69 4.70
N GLY A 40 -5.11 -24.88 4.35
CA GLY A 40 -4.24 -25.95 3.86
C GLY A 40 -3.23 -26.51 4.87
N GLY A 41 -3.26 -26.07 6.14
CA GLY A 41 -2.24 -26.40 7.12
C GLY A 41 -1.01 -25.48 7.06
N HIS A 42 -1.09 -24.38 6.30
CA HIS A 42 -0.05 -23.37 6.24
C HIS A 42 0.18 -22.70 7.60
N ASP A 43 1.40 -22.27 7.85
CA ASP A 43 1.78 -21.52 9.05
C ASP A 43 2.46 -20.19 8.73
N VAL A 44 3.18 -19.61 9.69
CA VAL A 44 3.80 -18.29 9.51
C VAL A 44 4.85 -18.32 8.41
N ASP A 45 5.59 -19.42 8.24
CA ASP A 45 6.65 -19.59 7.23
C ASP A 45 6.07 -19.74 5.81
N ASP A 46 4.78 -20.00 5.66
CA ASP A 46 4.09 -20.01 4.36
C ASP A 46 3.53 -18.63 3.98
N TYR A 47 3.43 -17.72 4.94
CA TYR A 47 2.87 -16.38 4.78
C TYR A 47 3.93 -15.28 4.87
N ASP A 48 5.17 -15.63 5.18
CA ASP A 48 6.23 -14.68 5.36
C ASP A 48 6.68 -14.08 4.02
N VAL A 49 6.95 -12.78 4.05
CA VAL A 49 7.60 -12.08 2.94
C VAL A 49 8.89 -11.52 3.50
N ALA A 50 9.99 -12.19 3.19
CA ALA A 50 11.31 -11.84 3.72
C ALA A 50 11.70 -10.39 3.35
N LEU A 51 12.19 -9.64 4.34
CA LEU A 51 12.77 -8.31 4.12
C LEU A 51 14.29 -8.38 4.16
N THR A 52 14.93 -7.68 3.23
CA THR A 52 16.39 -7.62 3.10
C THR A 52 16.96 -6.49 3.97
N ASP A 53 17.90 -6.79 4.85
CA ASP A 53 18.70 -5.79 5.56
C ASP A 53 19.57 -5.02 4.54
N LYS A 54 19.39 -3.71 4.46
CA LYS A 54 20.19 -2.81 3.61
C LYS A 54 21.30 -2.10 4.38
N GLY A 55 21.51 -2.47 5.65
CA GLY A 55 22.38 -1.76 6.58
C GLY A 55 21.72 -0.50 7.13
N GLY A 56 22.35 0.11 8.13
CA GLY A 56 21.86 1.36 8.73
C GLY A 56 20.53 1.19 9.48
N SER A 57 20.23 -0.03 9.93
CA SER A 57 18.95 -0.38 10.58
C SER A 57 17.73 -0.28 9.66
N ARG A 58 17.89 -0.52 8.36
CA ARG A 58 16.82 -0.45 7.36
C ARG A 58 16.60 -1.78 6.67
N TYR A 59 15.38 -2.29 6.77
CA TYR A 59 14.92 -3.48 6.05
C TYR A 59 13.99 -3.09 4.91
N GLN A 60 14.12 -3.77 3.77
CA GLN A 60 13.35 -3.48 2.56
C GLN A 60 12.86 -4.76 1.87
N GLY A 61 11.65 -4.72 1.35
CA GLY A 61 11.06 -5.78 0.53
C GLY A 61 10.05 -5.21 -0.45
N ASP A 62 9.65 -6.03 -1.41
CA ASP A 62 8.74 -5.64 -2.47
C ASP A 62 7.31 -6.12 -2.18
N PHE A 63 6.32 -5.34 -2.58
CA PHE A 63 4.94 -5.81 -2.60
C PHE A 63 4.70 -6.66 -3.86
N ASP A 64 4.09 -7.84 -3.71
CA ASP A 64 3.90 -8.76 -4.83
C ASP A 64 2.97 -8.15 -5.90
N ALA A 65 3.42 -8.13 -7.16
CA ALA A 65 2.66 -7.57 -8.27
C ALA A 65 1.37 -8.34 -8.60
N ASN A 66 1.22 -9.57 -8.11
CA ASN A 66 -0.02 -10.34 -8.25
C ASN A 66 -1.08 -9.94 -7.23
N ILE A 67 -0.72 -9.12 -6.22
CA ILE A 67 -1.71 -8.57 -5.30
C ILE A 67 -2.55 -7.52 -6.06
N PRO A 68 -3.89 -7.69 -6.13
CA PRO A 68 -4.77 -6.76 -6.82
C PRO A 68 -4.73 -5.35 -6.20
N ALA A 69 -5.20 -4.35 -6.95
CA ALA A 69 -5.38 -3.00 -6.41
C ALA A 69 -6.31 -3.02 -5.18
N GLY A 70 -5.93 -2.32 -4.11
CA GLY A 70 -6.68 -2.37 -2.86
C GLY A 70 -5.99 -1.72 -1.67
N ARG A 71 -6.60 -1.90 -0.50
CA ARG A 71 -6.05 -1.46 0.79
C ARG A 71 -5.62 -2.68 1.59
N TYR A 72 -4.37 -2.66 2.05
CA TYR A 72 -3.76 -3.78 2.75
C TYR A 72 -3.09 -3.34 4.05
N GLY A 73 -3.10 -4.21 5.05
CA GLY A 73 -2.27 -4.08 6.24
C GLY A 73 -0.95 -4.82 6.02
N ILE A 74 0.15 -4.19 6.41
CA ILE A 74 1.49 -4.79 6.45
C ILE A 74 1.88 -4.89 7.92
N GLN A 75 2.29 -6.07 8.36
CA GLN A 75 2.80 -6.32 9.71
C GLN A 75 4.21 -6.87 9.60
N CYS A 76 5.19 -6.24 10.24
CA CYS A 76 6.59 -6.65 10.19
C CYS A 76 7.01 -7.28 11.52
N PHE A 77 7.76 -8.37 11.45
CA PHE A 77 8.17 -9.17 12.61
C PHE A 77 9.66 -9.45 12.60
N VAL A 78 10.24 -9.60 13.78
CA VAL A 78 11.60 -10.10 13.96
C VAL A 78 11.54 -11.57 14.33
N GLN A 79 12.17 -12.40 13.51
CA GLN A 79 12.24 -13.84 13.72
C GLN A 79 13.16 -14.16 14.91
N ALA A 80 12.64 -14.88 15.90
CA ALA A 80 13.40 -15.27 17.09
C ALA A 80 14.13 -16.63 16.93
N GLY A 81 13.62 -17.51 16.06
CA GLY A 81 14.08 -18.88 15.86
C GLY A 81 14.65 -19.17 14.48
N ALA A 82 14.70 -20.45 14.11
CA ALA A 82 15.20 -20.90 12.81
C ALA A 82 14.19 -20.69 11.66
N SER A 83 12.90 -20.60 11.98
CA SER A 83 11.81 -20.26 11.06
C SER A 83 10.88 -19.21 11.69
N PRO A 84 10.15 -18.43 10.87
CA PRO A 84 9.04 -17.58 11.32
C PRO A 84 8.04 -18.35 12.19
N ALA A 85 7.57 -17.72 13.26
CA ALA A 85 6.70 -18.36 14.24
C ALA A 85 5.70 -17.37 14.87
N PRO A 86 4.55 -17.85 15.38
CA PRO A 86 3.54 -16.97 16.00
C PRO A 86 4.04 -16.22 17.25
N SER A 87 5.15 -16.64 17.85
CA SER A 87 5.77 -16.00 19.00
C SER A 87 6.77 -14.89 18.63
N ASP A 88 6.98 -14.64 17.33
CA ASP A 88 7.86 -13.59 16.86
C ASP A 88 7.34 -12.20 17.25
N VAL A 89 8.28 -11.26 17.40
CA VAL A 89 7.96 -9.93 17.90
C VAL A 89 7.48 -9.06 16.74
N LEU A 90 6.24 -8.57 16.84
CA LEU A 90 5.72 -7.52 15.97
C LEU A 90 6.48 -6.22 16.23
N ILE A 91 7.12 -5.66 15.20
CA ILE A 91 7.91 -4.43 15.29
C ILE A 91 7.29 -3.24 14.56
N ASP A 92 6.43 -3.49 13.56
CA ASP A 92 5.70 -2.44 12.85
C ASP A 92 4.35 -2.95 12.34
N SER A 93 3.38 -2.05 12.24
CA SER A 93 2.11 -2.32 11.58
C SER A 93 1.60 -1.06 10.90
N ARG A 94 1.39 -1.14 9.60
CA ARG A 94 0.94 -0.02 8.78
C ARG A 94 -0.04 -0.44 7.69
N VAL A 95 -0.58 0.54 7.00
CA VAL A 95 -1.48 0.37 5.86
C VAL A 95 -0.80 0.86 4.60
N ILE A 96 -0.98 0.14 3.51
CA ILE A 96 -0.64 0.56 2.16
C ILE A 96 -1.92 0.66 1.31
N LEU A 97 -1.99 1.68 0.47
CA LEU A 97 -2.93 1.74 -0.64
C LEU A 97 -2.15 1.30 -1.89
N TRP A 98 -2.56 0.19 -2.49
CA TRP A 98 -1.84 -0.46 -3.58
C TRP A 98 -2.63 -0.31 -4.89
N THR A 99 -1.94 0.04 -5.97
CA THR A 99 -2.54 0.22 -7.30
C THR A 99 -2.49 -1.06 -8.14
N GLY A 100 -1.77 -2.09 -7.69
CA GLY A 100 -1.37 -3.23 -8.53
C GLY A 100 0.05 -3.08 -9.10
N ALA A 101 0.60 -1.86 -9.13
CA ALA A 101 1.93 -1.58 -9.66
C ALA A 101 2.81 -0.75 -8.72
N GLY A 102 2.20 0.01 -7.79
CA GLY A 102 2.91 0.87 -6.85
C GLY A 102 2.05 1.31 -5.67
N GLU A 103 2.70 1.94 -4.69
CA GLU A 103 2.00 2.58 -3.58
C GLU A 103 1.29 3.86 -4.04
N LEU A 104 -0.01 3.93 -3.77
CA LEU A 104 -0.81 5.13 -3.96
C LEU A 104 -0.53 6.11 -2.81
N THR A 105 0.06 7.24 -3.14
CA THR A 105 0.34 8.36 -2.23
C THR A 105 -0.34 9.63 -2.72
N ALA A 106 -0.41 10.66 -1.87
CA ALA A 106 -0.86 11.98 -2.34
C ALA A 106 0.00 12.49 -3.52
N MET A 107 1.31 12.23 -3.48
CA MET A 107 2.21 12.67 -4.55
C MET A 107 1.98 11.94 -5.86
N THR A 108 1.65 10.64 -5.84
CA THR A 108 1.32 9.93 -7.09
C THR A 108 0.02 10.47 -7.69
N ILE A 109 -0.99 10.74 -6.86
CA ILE A 109 -2.24 11.40 -7.30
C ILE A 109 -1.97 12.76 -7.98
N LEU A 110 -1.09 13.59 -7.41
CA LEU A 110 -0.78 14.91 -7.98
C LEU A 110 0.16 14.85 -9.18
N GLY A 111 1.08 13.88 -9.23
CA GLY A 111 2.15 13.79 -10.23
C GLY A 111 1.76 13.12 -11.54
N ASN A 112 0.73 12.26 -11.55
CA ASN A 112 0.43 11.41 -12.69
C ASN A 112 -0.24 12.15 -13.85
N LYS A 113 -1.41 12.77 -13.59
CA LYS A 113 -2.16 13.61 -14.53
C LYS A 113 -3.39 14.15 -13.80
N THR A 114 -3.68 15.44 -13.96
CA THR A 114 -4.98 16.03 -13.60
C THR A 114 -5.63 16.57 -14.86
N VAL A 115 -6.82 16.09 -15.21
CA VAL A 115 -7.58 16.59 -16.37
C VAL A 115 -8.79 17.35 -15.88
N TYR A 116 -8.84 18.65 -16.20
CA TYR A 116 -10.03 19.47 -16.00
C TYR A 116 -10.85 19.53 -17.29
N ASP A 117 -12.08 19.04 -17.22
CA ASP A 117 -13.07 19.21 -18.27
C ASP A 117 -13.94 20.44 -17.97
N LYS A 118 -13.70 21.51 -18.74
CA LYS A 118 -14.43 22.78 -18.65
C LYS A 118 -15.93 22.65 -18.95
N ASN A 119 -16.33 21.66 -19.75
CA ASN A 119 -17.74 21.51 -20.12
C ASN A 119 -18.56 20.89 -18.98
N THR A 120 -17.93 20.04 -18.18
CA THR A 120 -18.61 19.31 -17.09
C THR A 120 -18.22 19.79 -15.69
N GLY A 121 -17.22 20.68 -15.58
CA GLY A 121 -16.65 21.11 -14.31
C GLY A 121 -15.91 19.98 -13.58
N SER A 122 -15.63 18.87 -14.25
CA SER A 122 -15.05 17.67 -13.64
C SER A 122 -13.53 17.75 -13.66
N VAL A 123 -12.90 17.40 -12.55
CA VAL A 123 -11.47 17.22 -12.44
C VAL A 123 -11.21 15.76 -12.10
N ASN A 124 -10.50 15.07 -12.98
CA ASN A 124 -10.12 13.67 -12.85
C ASN A 124 -8.64 13.56 -12.45
N TYR A 125 -8.38 12.75 -11.43
CA TYR A 125 -7.04 12.36 -10.98
C TYR A 125 -6.76 10.93 -11.42
N TYR A 126 -5.60 10.73 -12.06
CA TYR A 126 -5.25 9.46 -12.67
C TYR A 126 -4.20 8.68 -11.87
N ASP A 127 -4.22 7.37 -12.03
CA ASP A 127 -3.21 6.45 -11.53
C ASP A 127 -1.88 6.56 -12.29
N ASP A 128 -0.87 5.82 -11.84
CA ASP A 128 0.49 5.81 -12.40
C ASP A 128 0.54 5.34 -13.85
N ASP A 129 -0.45 4.56 -14.28
CA ASP A 129 -0.70 4.19 -15.67
C ASP A 129 -1.17 5.36 -16.57
N ARG A 130 -1.58 6.49 -15.99
CA ARG A 130 -2.18 7.68 -16.66
C ARG A 130 -3.49 7.44 -17.42
N GLU A 131 -4.11 6.28 -17.24
CA GLU A 131 -5.34 5.84 -17.90
C GLU A 131 -6.47 5.64 -16.88
N THR A 132 -6.17 5.04 -15.73
CA THR A 132 -7.15 4.73 -14.68
C THR A 132 -7.48 5.96 -13.84
N VAL A 133 -8.77 6.31 -13.73
CA VAL A 133 -9.21 7.43 -12.87
C VAL A 133 -9.40 6.93 -11.43
N ILE A 134 -8.66 7.52 -10.49
CA ILE A 134 -8.73 7.18 -9.06
C ILE A 134 -9.78 8.03 -8.33
N LEU A 135 -9.93 9.29 -8.73
CA LEU A 135 -10.85 10.23 -8.12
C LEU A 135 -11.38 11.23 -9.15
N THR A 136 -12.68 11.48 -9.10
CA THR A 136 -13.32 12.60 -9.80
C THR A 136 -13.95 13.53 -8.77
N HIS A 137 -13.63 14.82 -8.83
CA HIS A 137 -14.38 15.85 -8.12
C HIS A 137 -14.95 16.89 -9.08
N ARG A 138 -16.13 17.44 -8.74
CA ARG A 138 -16.79 18.47 -9.54
C ARG A 138 -16.61 19.83 -8.90
N ILE A 139 -16.11 20.79 -9.67
CA ILE A 139 -16.06 22.19 -9.30
C ILE A 139 -17.35 22.82 -9.82
N ALA A 140 -18.16 23.35 -8.91
CA ALA A 140 -19.31 24.16 -9.27
C ALA A 140 -18.89 25.63 -9.37
N GLU A 141 -18.74 26.14 -10.59
CA GLU A 141 -18.69 27.59 -10.80
C GLU A 141 -20.12 28.15 -10.73
N THR A 142 -20.55 28.53 -9.53
CA THR A 142 -21.75 29.37 -9.40
C THR A 142 -21.34 30.83 -9.52
N ALA A 143 -22.04 31.59 -10.38
CA ALA A 143 -21.83 33.03 -10.47
C ALA A 143 -22.01 33.68 -9.08
N SER A 144 -20.95 34.27 -8.54
CA SER A 144 -21.03 35.04 -7.29
C SER A 144 -21.40 36.47 -7.63
N THR A 145 -22.48 36.99 -7.05
CA THR A 145 -22.86 38.41 -7.21
C THR A 145 -21.99 39.26 -6.30
N CYS A 146 -21.07 40.03 -6.89
CA CYS A 146 -20.29 41.03 -6.17
C CYS A 146 -21.01 42.39 -6.29
N THR A 147 -21.68 42.83 -5.22
CA THR A 147 -22.23 44.19 -5.14
C THR A 147 -21.21 45.12 -4.51
N ARG A 148 -20.70 46.09 -5.30
CA ARG A 148 -19.92 47.22 -4.79
C ARG A 148 -20.88 48.35 -4.39
N THR A 149 -21.06 48.57 -3.10
CA THR A 149 -21.73 49.77 -2.59
C THR A 149 -20.79 50.95 -2.70
N VAL A 150 -21.11 51.90 -3.57
CA VAL A 150 -20.43 53.20 -3.64
C VAL A 150 -21.26 54.17 -2.81
N ASN A 151 -20.67 54.68 -1.72
CA ASN A 151 -21.22 55.79 -0.94
C ASN A 151 -20.95 57.12 -1.65
#